data_AF-A0A1S3FHQ3-F1
#
_entry.id   AF-A0A1S3FHQ3-F1
#
_cell.length_a   1.000
_cell.length_b   1.000
_cell.length_c   1.000
_cell.angle_alpha   90.00
_cell.angle_beta   90.00
_cell.angle_gamma   90.00
#
_symmetry.space_group_name_H-M   'P 1'
#
loop_
_entity.id
_entity.type
_entity.pdbx_description
1 polymer ?
#
loop_
_entity_poly.entity_id
_entity_poly.type
_entity_poly.pdbx_seq_one_letter_code
_entity_poly.pdbx_strand_id
1 'polypeptide(L)'
;METMSKAEIWLIRSYWDLEFPRPTLPNVDFVGGLHCKPAKPLPKEMEDFVQSSGDNGVVVFSLGSMVGNITEETANEIASALAQVPQKVLWRFNGKKPDTLGPNTRLYKWLPQNDLLGHPKTKAFITHGGANSIYEAIHHGIPMVGIPLFGEQHDNIAHMVAKGAAVQLDIRAISSKDLLRALEAVINNPVYKKNAMWLSTIHQDQPMNPLDRAVFWIEFVMRHKGAKHLRPLSHNLTWYQYHSLDVIGFLLACVATVTFLVLKCCLFVYQKVLKKGKKEKSE
;
A
#
# COMPACT_ATOMS: atom_id res chain seq x y z
N MET A 1 1.33 -20.64 -4.54
CA MET A 1 1.65 -20.10 -5.88
C MET A 1 0.81 -20.74 -6.99
N GLU A 2 0.56 -22.05 -6.99
CA GLU A 2 -0.22 -22.69 -8.06
C GLU A 2 -1.68 -22.19 -8.19
N THR A 3 -2.33 -21.87 -7.07
CA THR A 3 -3.68 -21.26 -7.09
C THR A 3 -3.66 -19.86 -7.71
N MET A 4 -2.57 -19.12 -7.50
CA MET A 4 -2.40 -17.76 -8.02
C MET A 4 -2.24 -17.79 -9.54
N SER A 5 -1.43 -18.69 -10.10
CA SER A 5 -1.22 -18.75 -11.56
C SER A 5 -2.47 -19.16 -12.36
N LYS A 6 -3.46 -19.78 -11.70
CA LYS A 6 -4.73 -20.23 -12.31
C LYS A 6 -5.85 -19.18 -12.28
N ALA A 7 -5.66 -18.06 -11.57
CA ALA A 7 -6.67 -17.01 -11.50
C ALA A 7 -6.92 -16.40 -12.89
N GLU A 8 -8.19 -16.25 -13.25
CA GLU A 8 -8.61 -15.67 -14.53
C GLU A 8 -8.51 -14.13 -14.49
N ILE A 9 -8.89 -13.51 -13.37
CA ILE A 9 -8.75 -12.08 -13.07
C ILE A 9 -8.26 -11.93 -11.63
N TRP A 10 -7.47 -10.88 -11.38
CA TRP A 10 -7.02 -10.43 -10.08
C TRP A 10 -7.70 -9.13 -9.71
N LEU A 11 -8.48 -9.14 -8.64
CA LEU A 11 -9.03 -7.93 -8.04
C LEU A 11 -8.13 -7.50 -6.88
N ILE A 12 -7.36 -6.45 -7.10
CA ILE A 12 -6.41 -5.91 -6.13
C ILE A 12 -7.12 -4.85 -5.31
N ARG A 13 -7.15 -5.02 -3.98
CA ARG A 13 -7.73 -4.06 -3.03
C ARG A 13 -6.85 -2.82 -2.80
N SER A 14 -6.33 -2.27 -3.89
CA SER A 14 -5.59 -1.03 -3.90
C SER A 14 -5.94 -0.18 -5.12
N TYR A 15 -5.42 1.04 -5.24
CA TYR A 15 -5.65 1.97 -6.35
C TYR A 15 -4.51 3.00 -6.43
N TRP A 16 -4.46 3.74 -7.54
CA TRP A 16 -3.34 4.62 -7.87
C TRP A 16 -3.24 5.88 -6.99
N ASP A 17 -4.29 6.20 -6.23
CA ASP A 17 -4.21 7.20 -5.17
C ASP A 17 -3.27 6.75 -4.04
N LEU A 18 -3.13 5.45 -3.76
CA LEU A 18 -2.24 4.88 -2.73
C LEU A 18 -0.95 4.28 -3.31
N GLU A 19 -1.03 3.52 -4.40
CA GLU A 19 0.13 2.80 -4.95
C GLU A 19 1.11 3.72 -5.70
N PHE A 20 2.29 3.17 -6.00
CA PHE A 20 3.19 3.70 -7.02
C PHE A 20 2.93 3.06 -8.39
N PRO A 21 3.13 3.81 -9.49
CA PRO A 21 2.90 3.30 -10.84
C PRO A 21 3.84 2.12 -11.14
N ARG A 22 3.27 1.04 -11.68
CA ARG A 22 4.02 -0.14 -12.15
C ARG A 22 3.28 -0.80 -13.32
N PRO A 23 4.00 -1.51 -14.22
CA PRO A 23 3.35 -2.30 -15.25
C PRO A 23 2.42 -3.36 -14.64
N THR A 24 1.22 -3.49 -15.18
CA THR A 24 0.21 -4.46 -14.74
C THR A 24 -0.27 -5.28 -15.91
N LEU A 25 -0.63 -6.53 -15.66
CA LEU A 25 -1.16 -7.42 -16.68
C LEU A 25 -2.63 -7.07 -16.99
N PRO A 26 -3.14 -7.39 -18.20
CA PRO A 26 -4.53 -7.14 -18.56
C PRO A 26 -5.56 -7.84 -17.67
N ASN A 27 -5.17 -8.91 -16.97
CA ASN A 27 -6.01 -9.63 -16.03
C ASN A 27 -5.90 -9.13 -14.58
N VAL A 28 -5.36 -7.94 -14.35
CA VAL A 28 -5.23 -7.33 -13.03
C VAL A 28 -6.00 -6.01 -13.00
N ASP A 29 -6.97 -5.92 -12.10
CA ASP A 29 -7.80 -4.75 -11.92
C ASP A 29 -7.75 -4.26 -10.47
N PHE A 30 -7.78 -2.94 -10.29
CA PHE A 30 -7.57 -2.25 -9.03
C PHE A 30 -8.91 -1.72 -8.50
N VAL A 31 -9.33 -2.23 -7.35
CA VAL A 31 -10.63 -1.99 -6.70
C VAL A 31 -10.48 -1.46 -5.27
N GLY A 32 -9.43 -0.67 -5.02
CA GLY A 32 -9.22 0.03 -3.75
C GLY A 32 -10.41 0.91 -3.36
N GLY A 33 -10.75 0.94 -2.06
CA GLY A 33 -11.86 1.74 -1.54
C GLY A 33 -13.27 1.21 -1.81
N LEU A 34 -13.43 -0.06 -2.18
CA LEU A 34 -14.75 -0.69 -2.41
C LEU A 34 -15.73 -0.61 -1.23
N HIS A 35 -15.25 -0.38 0.00
CA HIS A 35 -16.06 -0.25 1.20
C HIS A 35 -16.38 1.21 1.57
N CYS A 36 -15.74 2.19 0.93
CA CYS A 36 -15.91 3.61 1.22
C CYS A 36 -17.33 4.06 0.88
N LYS A 37 -17.90 4.92 1.73
CA LYS A 37 -19.28 5.40 1.59
C LYS A 37 -19.38 6.87 2.00
N PRO A 38 -20.34 7.63 1.45
CA PRO A 38 -20.68 8.93 2.00
C PRO A 38 -20.98 8.84 3.50
N ALA A 39 -20.58 9.86 4.26
CA ALA A 39 -20.82 9.90 5.69
C ALA A 39 -22.32 10.01 5.99
N LYS A 40 -22.77 9.24 6.98
CA LYS A 40 -24.11 9.32 7.56
C LYS A 40 -24.11 10.19 8.81
N PRO A 41 -25.27 10.71 9.25
CA PRO A 41 -25.38 11.42 10.52
C PRO A 41 -24.90 10.58 11.70
N LEU A 42 -24.16 11.20 12.62
CA LEU A 42 -23.70 10.55 13.84
C LEU A 42 -24.84 10.40 14.86
N PRO A 43 -24.76 9.41 15.78
CA PRO A 43 -25.65 9.36 16.94
C PRO A 43 -25.58 10.65 17.74
N LYS A 44 -26.73 11.14 18.23
CA LYS A 44 -26.85 12.47 18.88
C LYS A 44 -25.79 12.75 19.95
N GLU A 45 -25.53 11.80 20.85
CA GLU A 45 -24.52 11.98 21.91
C GLU A 45 -23.09 12.16 21.37
N MET A 46 -22.76 11.47 20.27
CA MET A 46 -21.47 11.58 19.59
C MET A 46 -21.39 12.90 18.82
N GLU A 47 -22.47 13.27 18.14
CA GLU A 47 -22.59 14.55 17.45
C GLU A 47 -22.42 15.72 18.43
N ASP A 48 -23.11 15.71 19.57
CA ASP A 48 -23.01 16.75 20.60
C ASP A 48 -21.55 16.88 21.12
N PHE A 49 -20.85 15.76 21.28
CA PHE A 49 -19.43 15.78 21.64
C PHE A 49 -18.54 16.37 20.55
N VAL A 50 -18.76 15.96 19.30
CA VAL A 50 -18.03 16.50 18.14
C VAL A 50 -18.28 18.00 18.01
N GLN A 51 -19.51 18.46 18.19
CA GLN A 51 -19.86 19.88 18.11
C GLN A 51 -19.23 20.71 19.23
N SER A 52 -19.12 20.15 20.44
CA SER A 52 -18.44 20.78 21.59
C SER A 52 -16.96 21.09 21.38
N SER A 53 -16.35 20.62 20.28
CA SER A 53 -14.98 20.95 19.91
C SER A 53 -14.77 22.38 19.41
N GLY A 54 -15.84 23.13 19.12
CA GLY A 54 -15.73 24.47 18.54
C GLY A 54 -14.96 24.45 17.21
N ASP A 55 -14.06 25.41 17.01
CA ASP A 55 -13.27 25.54 15.78
C ASP A 55 -12.07 24.59 15.72
N ASN A 56 -11.65 24.07 16.88
CA ASN A 56 -10.50 23.16 16.97
C ASN A 56 -10.77 21.84 16.24
N GLY A 57 -12.03 21.39 16.22
CA GLY A 57 -12.44 20.16 15.57
C GLY A 57 -12.05 18.90 16.33
N VAL A 58 -12.06 17.76 15.64
CA VAL A 58 -11.88 16.45 16.25
C VAL A 58 -10.76 15.62 15.65
N VAL A 59 -10.19 14.75 16.48
CA VAL A 59 -9.28 13.68 16.08
C VAL A 59 -9.98 12.35 16.28
N VAL A 60 -9.96 11.51 15.25
CA VAL A 60 -10.42 10.12 15.34
C VAL A 60 -9.20 9.25 15.62
N PHE A 61 -9.31 8.29 16.52
CA PHE A 61 -8.22 7.36 16.81
C PHE A 61 -8.71 5.92 16.83
N SER A 62 -8.17 5.09 15.93
CA SER A 62 -8.38 3.64 15.95
C SER A 62 -7.18 2.84 15.46
N LEU A 63 -6.76 1.83 16.23
CA LEU A 63 -5.75 0.85 15.82
C LEU A 63 -6.37 -0.43 15.19
N GLY A 64 -7.62 -0.36 14.73
CA GLY A 64 -8.28 -1.50 14.08
C GLY A 64 -8.80 -2.56 15.06
N SER A 65 -9.56 -3.53 14.54
CA SER A 65 -10.32 -4.49 15.37
C SER A 65 -9.50 -5.66 15.92
N MET A 66 -8.38 -5.96 15.29
CA MET A 66 -7.53 -7.11 15.62
C MET A 66 -6.56 -6.82 16.77
N VAL A 67 -6.38 -5.56 17.12
CA VAL A 67 -5.52 -5.15 18.23
C VAL A 67 -6.33 -5.26 19.51
N GLY A 68 -6.06 -6.32 20.27
CA GLY A 68 -6.75 -6.61 21.52
C GLY A 68 -6.50 -5.55 22.58
N ASN A 69 -5.23 -5.25 22.87
CA ASN A 69 -4.80 -4.20 23.79
C ASN A 69 -3.36 -3.76 23.48
N ILE A 70 -3.06 -2.48 23.71
CA ILE A 70 -1.71 -1.97 23.94
C ILE A 70 -1.40 -2.04 25.44
N THR A 71 -0.13 -1.98 25.84
CA THR A 71 0.24 -1.99 27.27
C THR A 71 -0.35 -0.77 28.00
N GLU A 72 -0.56 -0.87 29.31
CA GLU A 72 -1.07 0.26 30.11
C GLU A 72 -0.13 1.47 30.04
N GLU A 73 1.19 1.22 30.02
CA GLU A 73 2.22 2.26 29.84
C GLU A 73 2.04 3.01 28.51
N THR A 74 1.99 2.29 27.38
CA THR A 74 1.78 2.91 26.06
C THR A 74 0.42 3.61 25.98
N ALA A 75 -0.62 3.05 26.60
CA ALA A 75 -1.94 3.69 26.64
C ALA A 75 -1.91 5.01 27.43
N ASN A 76 -1.15 5.08 28.52
CA ASN A 76 -0.95 6.30 29.30
C ASN A 76 -0.10 7.34 28.56
N GLU A 77 0.95 6.92 27.84
CA GLU A 77 1.73 7.82 26.98
C GLU A 77 0.86 8.46 25.89
N ILE A 78 0.04 7.65 25.21
CA ILE A 78 -0.87 8.14 24.19
C ILE A 78 -1.94 9.06 24.80
N ALA A 79 -2.58 8.64 25.90
CA ALA A 79 -3.59 9.45 26.57
C ALA A 79 -3.04 10.81 27.05
N SER A 80 -1.80 10.83 27.55
CA SER A 80 -1.07 12.04 27.95
C SER A 80 -0.88 13.00 26.79
N ALA A 81 -0.51 12.51 25.60
CA ALA A 81 -0.41 13.35 24.40
C ALA A 81 -1.77 13.92 23.97
N LEU A 82 -2.79 13.05 23.95
CA LEU A 82 -4.14 13.43 23.54
C LEU A 82 -4.75 14.47 24.50
N ALA A 83 -4.42 14.43 25.78
CA ALA A 83 -4.88 15.42 26.76
C ALA A 83 -4.34 16.84 26.49
N GLN A 84 -3.24 16.97 25.76
CA GLN A 84 -2.57 18.24 25.49
C GLN A 84 -3.10 18.94 24.22
N VAL A 85 -3.79 18.23 23.33
CA VAL A 85 -4.32 18.83 22.11
C VAL A 85 -5.67 19.52 22.37
N PRO A 86 -5.96 20.67 21.70
CA PRO A 86 -7.21 21.39 21.90
C PRO A 86 -8.43 20.70 21.24
N GLN A 87 -8.20 19.71 20.37
CA GLN A 87 -9.26 18.93 19.73
C GLN A 87 -9.99 18.03 20.73
N LYS A 88 -11.26 17.72 20.40
CA LYS A 88 -11.92 16.56 21.01
C LYS A 88 -11.42 15.29 20.34
N VAL A 89 -11.20 14.24 21.11
CA VAL A 89 -10.66 12.98 20.60
C VAL A 89 -11.67 11.86 20.80
N LEU A 90 -12.00 11.17 19.71
CA LEU A 90 -12.82 9.96 19.73
C LEU A 90 -11.90 8.76 19.55
N TRP A 91 -11.64 8.04 20.63
CA TRP A 91 -10.68 6.95 20.64
C TRP A 91 -11.38 5.60 20.79
N ARG A 92 -11.28 4.77 19.76
CA ARG A 92 -11.68 3.37 19.84
C ARG A 92 -10.66 2.58 20.68
N PHE A 93 -11.05 2.16 21.87
CA PHE A 93 -10.17 1.46 22.80
C PHE A 93 -10.91 0.42 23.64
N ASN A 94 -10.38 -0.81 23.65
CA ASN A 94 -10.97 -1.92 24.38
C ASN A 94 -10.32 -2.20 25.74
N GLY A 95 -9.15 -1.61 26.01
CA GLY A 95 -8.38 -1.85 27.23
C GLY A 95 -8.88 -1.13 28.46
N LYS A 96 -8.11 -1.25 29.54
CA LYS A 96 -8.31 -0.51 30.78
C LYS A 96 -8.15 0.98 30.51
N LYS A 97 -9.11 1.79 30.98
CA LYS A 97 -9.07 3.25 30.84
C LYS A 97 -7.70 3.78 31.33
N PRO A 98 -6.97 4.58 30.51
CA PRO A 98 -5.71 5.17 30.93
C PRO A 98 -5.92 6.15 32.10
N ASP A 99 -4.97 6.20 33.02
CA ASP A 99 -5.00 7.10 34.18
C ASP A 99 -4.77 8.56 33.76
N THR A 100 -4.02 8.77 32.69
CA THR A 100 -3.70 10.09 32.10
C THR A 100 -4.74 10.58 31.09
N LEU A 101 -5.93 9.97 31.02
CA LEU A 101 -6.96 10.33 30.04
C LEU A 101 -7.53 11.73 30.30
N GLY A 102 -7.27 12.66 29.37
CA GLY A 102 -7.78 14.03 29.44
C GLY A 102 -9.30 14.15 29.20
N PRO A 103 -9.95 15.23 29.69
CA PRO A 103 -11.39 15.45 29.56
C PRO A 103 -11.85 15.77 28.12
N ASN A 104 -10.91 16.03 27.21
CA ASN A 104 -11.15 16.21 25.78
C ASN A 104 -11.26 14.88 25.03
N THR A 105 -10.96 13.74 25.65
CA THR A 105 -10.95 12.43 25.01
C THR A 105 -12.08 11.54 25.52
N ARG A 106 -12.84 10.93 24.60
CA ARG A 106 -13.83 9.89 24.92
C ARG A 106 -13.41 8.55 24.34
N LEU A 107 -13.57 7.50 25.16
CA LEU A 107 -13.28 6.13 24.78
C LEU A 107 -14.55 5.45 24.27
N TYR A 108 -14.42 4.72 23.17
CA TYR A 108 -15.50 3.96 22.56
C TYR A 108 -15.06 2.51 22.30
N LYS A 109 -15.97 1.55 22.45
CA LYS A 109 -15.73 0.16 22.02
C LYS A 109 -15.84 0.02 20.49
N TRP A 110 -16.67 0.86 19.88
CA TRP A 110 -16.89 0.93 18.45
C TRP A 110 -17.11 2.37 18.00
N LEU A 111 -16.60 2.72 16.81
CA LEU A 111 -16.78 4.02 16.18
C LEU A 111 -17.44 3.83 14.82
N PRO A 112 -18.40 4.69 14.42
CA PRO A 112 -18.80 4.82 13.02
C PRO A 112 -17.68 5.54 12.25
N GLN A 113 -16.55 4.85 12.03
CA GLN A 113 -15.29 5.44 11.56
C GLN A 113 -15.45 6.21 10.24
N ASN A 114 -16.10 5.60 9.24
CA ASN A 114 -16.39 6.26 7.96
C ASN A 114 -17.13 7.60 8.16
N ASP A 115 -18.15 7.61 9.01
CA ASP A 115 -19.00 8.76 9.22
C ASP A 115 -18.27 9.87 10.00
N LEU A 116 -17.45 9.48 10.97
CA LEU A 116 -16.56 10.41 11.68
C LEU A 116 -15.50 10.98 10.74
N LEU A 117 -14.88 10.18 9.88
CA LEU A 117 -13.88 10.66 8.94
C LEU A 117 -14.48 11.63 7.91
N GLY A 118 -15.72 11.40 7.47
CA GLY A 118 -16.43 12.33 6.59
C GLY A 118 -17.11 13.50 7.31
N HIS A 119 -16.99 13.61 8.64
CA HIS A 119 -17.56 14.72 9.37
C HIS A 119 -16.75 16.01 9.15
N PRO A 120 -17.38 17.19 8.90
CA PRO A 120 -16.66 18.44 8.58
C PRO A 120 -15.68 18.92 9.65
N LYS A 121 -15.88 18.52 10.92
CA LYS A 121 -14.99 18.87 12.03
C LYS A 121 -13.76 17.98 12.16
N THR A 122 -13.64 16.90 11.40
CA THR A 122 -12.51 15.97 11.52
C THR A 122 -11.25 16.57 10.92
N LYS A 123 -10.20 16.67 11.75
CA LYS A 123 -8.92 17.30 11.38
C LYS A 123 -7.85 16.27 11.05
N ALA A 124 -7.80 15.17 11.81
CA ALA A 124 -6.79 14.15 11.66
C ALA A 124 -7.31 12.77 12.09
N PHE A 125 -6.66 11.74 11.58
CA PHE A 125 -6.91 10.35 11.94
C PHE A 125 -5.64 9.68 12.46
N ILE A 126 -5.67 9.16 13.68
CA ILE A 126 -4.62 8.29 14.19
C ILE A 126 -5.00 6.85 13.87
N THR A 127 -4.16 6.15 13.12
CA THR A 127 -4.49 4.84 12.57
C THR A 127 -3.34 3.86 12.54
N HIS A 128 -3.64 2.58 12.72
CA HIS A 128 -2.70 1.51 12.46
C HIS A 128 -2.34 1.32 10.97
N GLY A 129 -3.06 1.94 10.03
CA GLY A 129 -2.75 1.83 8.61
C GLY A 129 -3.29 0.58 7.91
N GLY A 130 -4.29 -0.10 8.50
CA GLY A 130 -5.02 -1.15 7.79
C GLY A 130 -5.69 -0.62 6.51
N ALA A 131 -5.73 -1.42 5.45
CA ALA A 131 -6.17 -0.98 4.12
C ALA A 131 -7.55 -0.29 4.13
N ASN A 132 -8.51 -0.79 4.92
CA ASN A 132 -9.84 -0.17 4.97
C ASN A 132 -9.80 1.24 5.58
N SER A 133 -9.06 1.39 6.68
CA SER A 133 -8.87 2.67 7.36
C SER A 133 -8.17 3.70 6.46
N ILE A 134 -7.18 3.26 5.67
CA ILE A 134 -6.46 4.13 4.74
C ILE A 134 -7.40 4.66 3.66
N TYR A 135 -8.17 3.78 3.02
CA TYR A 135 -9.10 4.22 1.98
C TYR A 135 -10.25 5.07 2.52
N GLU A 136 -10.77 4.83 3.73
CA GLU A 136 -11.75 5.75 4.32
C GLU A 136 -11.16 7.14 4.57
N ALA A 137 -9.90 7.21 5.02
CA ALA A 137 -9.22 8.48 5.23
C ALA A 137 -8.92 9.20 3.89
N ILE A 138 -8.48 8.47 2.86
CA ILE A 138 -8.29 9.02 1.51
C ILE A 138 -9.63 9.50 0.95
N HIS A 139 -10.67 8.68 1.02
CA HIS A 139 -12.00 9.02 0.50
C HIS A 139 -12.52 10.33 1.10
N HIS A 140 -12.36 10.54 2.41
CA HIS A 140 -12.79 11.79 3.08
C HIS A 140 -11.69 12.88 3.14
N GLY A 141 -10.53 12.65 2.54
CA GLY A 141 -9.42 13.60 2.48
C GLY A 141 -8.85 13.98 3.84
N ILE A 142 -8.73 13.03 4.76
CA ILE A 142 -8.26 13.24 6.14
C ILE A 142 -6.77 12.84 6.24
N PRO A 143 -5.88 13.77 6.66
CA PRO A 143 -4.49 13.42 6.93
C PRO A 143 -4.36 12.58 8.20
N MET A 144 -3.25 11.85 8.35
CA MET A 144 -3.15 10.84 9.40
C MET A 144 -1.81 10.79 10.15
N VAL A 145 -1.88 10.33 11.39
CA VAL A 145 -0.72 9.80 12.12
C VAL A 145 -0.79 8.29 12.04
N GLY A 146 0.17 7.69 11.33
CA GLY A 146 0.29 6.25 11.12
C GLY A 146 1.10 5.57 12.22
N ILE A 147 0.53 4.54 12.82
CA ILE A 147 1.16 3.73 13.87
C ILE A 147 1.06 2.24 13.45
N PRO A 148 1.83 1.82 12.43
CA PRO A 148 1.74 0.46 11.90
C PRO A 148 2.17 -0.57 12.95
N LEU A 149 1.49 -1.72 12.96
CA LEU A 149 1.69 -2.76 13.98
C LEU A 149 2.18 -4.07 13.38
N PHE A 150 1.66 -4.47 12.22
CA PHE A 150 2.03 -5.73 11.55
C PHE A 150 1.60 -5.74 10.08
N GLY A 151 2.13 -6.70 9.31
CA GLY A 151 1.70 -6.97 7.94
C GLY A 151 1.85 -5.77 7.00
N GLU A 152 0.87 -5.59 6.14
CA GLU A 152 0.81 -4.55 5.10
C GLU A 152 0.70 -3.12 5.64
N GLN A 153 0.41 -2.96 6.93
CA GLN A 153 0.23 -1.65 7.55
C GLN A 153 1.45 -0.75 7.41
N HIS A 154 2.65 -1.31 7.54
CA HIS A 154 3.91 -0.56 7.39
C HIS A 154 4.04 0.02 5.98
N ASP A 155 3.71 -0.78 4.97
CA ASP A 155 3.77 -0.38 3.57
C ASP A 155 2.70 0.68 3.24
N ASN A 156 1.47 0.49 3.71
CA ASN A 156 0.39 1.46 3.53
C ASN A 156 0.74 2.83 4.14
N ILE A 157 1.28 2.85 5.36
CA ILE A 157 1.70 4.11 6.00
C ILE A 157 2.89 4.73 5.27
N ALA A 158 3.87 3.94 4.83
CA ALA A 158 4.99 4.44 4.04
C ALA A 158 4.53 5.14 2.75
N HIS A 159 3.54 4.57 2.04
CA HIS A 159 2.92 5.21 0.87
C HIS A 159 2.26 6.55 1.23
N MET A 160 1.50 6.61 2.33
CA MET A 160 0.86 7.87 2.77
C MET A 160 1.87 8.93 3.21
N VAL A 161 2.98 8.52 3.84
CA VAL A 161 4.10 9.42 4.17
C VAL A 161 4.76 9.94 2.89
N ALA A 162 5.04 9.06 1.92
CA ALA A 162 5.64 9.46 0.64
C ALA A 162 4.75 10.44 -0.15
N LYS A 163 3.43 10.34 0.00
CA LYS A 163 2.46 11.29 -0.57
C LYS A 163 2.26 12.55 0.28
N GLY A 164 2.97 12.68 1.40
CA GLY A 164 2.90 13.80 2.32
C GLY A 164 1.52 13.96 2.97
N ALA A 165 0.77 12.88 3.15
CA ALA A 165 -0.54 12.86 3.78
C ALA A 165 -0.52 12.18 5.17
N ALA A 166 0.66 11.73 5.62
CA ALA A 166 0.83 11.10 6.92
C ALA A 166 2.17 11.41 7.59
N VAL A 167 2.19 11.27 8.92
CA VAL A 167 3.42 11.12 9.73
C VAL A 167 3.41 9.71 10.32
N GLN A 168 4.52 8.99 10.22
CA GLN A 168 4.66 7.65 10.81
C GLN A 168 5.34 7.71 12.18
N LEU A 169 4.82 6.94 13.13
CA LEU A 169 5.42 6.69 14.44
C LEU A 169 5.61 5.19 14.64
N ASP A 170 6.58 4.83 15.49
CA ASP A 170 6.78 3.45 15.96
C ASP A 170 6.12 3.27 17.32
N ILE A 171 5.14 2.37 17.42
CA ILE A 171 4.42 2.06 18.65
C ILE A 171 5.33 1.60 19.79
N ARG A 172 6.48 0.98 19.48
CA ARG A 172 7.42 0.44 20.47
C ARG A 172 8.27 1.53 21.14
N ALA A 173 8.41 2.68 20.47
CA ALA A 173 9.23 3.80 20.93
C ALA A 173 8.40 5.08 21.09
N ILE A 174 7.06 4.99 21.02
CA ILE A 174 6.20 6.16 21.06
C ILE A 174 6.22 6.78 22.45
N SER A 175 6.53 8.07 22.50
CA SER A 175 6.32 8.90 23.69
C SER A 175 5.16 9.86 23.48
N SER A 176 4.62 10.40 24.58
CA SER A 176 3.63 11.46 24.58
C SER A 176 4.06 12.65 23.71
N LYS A 177 5.35 13.03 23.78
CA LYS A 177 5.93 14.11 22.98
C LYS A 177 5.98 13.81 21.48
N ASP A 178 6.20 12.55 21.09
CA ASP A 178 6.24 12.17 19.68
C ASP A 178 4.86 12.23 19.06
N LEU A 179 3.86 11.70 19.75
CA LEU A 179 2.47 11.73 19.28
C LEU A 179 1.92 13.16 19.21
N LEU A 180 2.20 13.99 20.22
CA LEU A 180 1.79 15.39 20.21
C LEU A 180 2.36 16.13 19.01
N ARG A 181 3.68 16.02 18.77
CA ARG A 181 4.33 16.66 17.62
C ARG A 181 3.79 16.16 16.28
N ALA A 182 3.52 14.87 16.15
CA ALA A 182 2.94 14.31 14.93
C ALA A 182 1.53 14.85 14.68
N LEU A 183 0.69 14.94 15.72
CA LEU A 183 -0.65 15.53 15.63
C LEU A 183 -0.61 17.02 15.26
N GLU A 184 0.23 17.80 15.94
CA GLU A 184 0.44 19.21 15.61
C GLU A 184 0.89 19.39 14.16
N ALA A 185 1.81 18.53 13.68
CA ALA A 185 2.26 18.57 12.30
C ALA A 185 1.10 18.33 11.31
N VAL A 186 0.33 17.26 11.46
CA VAL A 186 -0.73 16.92 10.49
C VAL A 186 -1.95 17.86 10.56
N ILE A 187 -2.20 18.46 11.73
CA ILE A 187 -3.32 19.39 11.93
C ILE A 187 -2.96 20.81 11.47
N ASN A 188 -1.77 21.30 11.83
CA ASN A 188 -1.41 22.71 11.64
C ASN A 188 -0.65 22.98 10.34
N ASN A 189 0.04 21.99 9.77
CA ASN A 189 0.70 22.17 8.48
C ASN A 189 -0.28 21.87 7.33
N PRO A 190 -0.66 22.88 6.52
CA PRO A 190 -1.68 22.72 5.48
C PRO A 190 -1.28 21.75 4.36
N VAL A 191 0.01 21.42 4.22
CA VAL A 191 0.49 20.46 3.22
C VAL A 191 -0.17 19.09 3.40
N TYR A 192 -0.30 18.60 4.64
CA TYR A 192 -0.91 17.29 4.89
C TYR A 192 -2.37 17.25 4.46
N LYS A 193 -3.17 18.26 4.85
CA LYS A 193 -4.57 18.34 4.45
C LYS A 193 -4.72 18.55 2.95
N LYS A 194 -3.89 19.39 2.32
CA LYS A 194 -3.90 19.61 0.87
C LYS A 194 -3.63 18.31 0.11
N ASN A 195 -2.61 17.56 0.54
CA ASN A 195 -2.26 16.30 -0.11
C ASN A 195 -3.34 15.23 0.13
N ALA A 196 -3.88 15.10 1.35
CA ALA A 196 -4.98 14.18 1.62
C ALA A 196 -6.23 14.50 0.77
N MET A 197 -6.59 15.77 0.63
CA MET A 197 -7.69 16.19 -0.25
C MET A 197 -7.39 15.91 -1.73
N TRP A 198 -6.14 16.10 -2.18
CA TRP A 198 -5.73 15.75 -3.54
C TRP A 198 -5.84 14.25 -3.81
N LEU A 199 -5.47 13.40 -2.85
CA LEU A 199 -5.68 11.96 -2.97
C LEU A 199 -7.18 11.62 -3.01
N SER A 200 -8.00 12.31 -2.21
CA SER A 200 -9.46 12.19 -2.25
C SER A 200 -10.04 12.50 -3.64
N THR A 201 -9.56 13.57 -4.29
CA THR A 201 -10.04 13.91 -5.64
C THR A 201 -9.69 12.82 -6.65
N ILE A 202 -8.47 12.28 -6.61
CA ILE A 202 -8.08 11.15 -7.49
C ILE A 202 -8.92 9.90 -7.18
N HIS A 203 -9.14 9.63 -5.90
CA HIS A 203 -9.87 8.45 -5.46
C HIS A 203 -11.34 8.47 -5.88
N GLN A 204 -11.97 9.65 -5.88
CA GLN A 204 -13.37 9.80 -6.27
C GLN A 204 -13.54 10.00 -7.78
N ASP A 205 -12.55 10.55 -8.47
CA ASP A 205 -12.56 10.77 -9.92
C ASP A 205 -12.23 9.49 -10.69
N GLN A 206 -13.19 8.55 -10.66
CA GLN A 206 -13.10 7.27 -11.34
C GLN A 206 -14.34 7.07 -12.23
N PRO A 207 -14.19 6.44 -13.42
CA PRO A 207 -15.31 6.24 -14.35
C PRO A 207 -16.38 5.27 -13.82
N MET A 208 -16.02 4.46 -12.83
CA MET A 208 -16.90 3.48 -12.20
C MET A 208 -16.50 3.31 -10.74
N ASN A 209 -17.48 3.21 -9.84
CA ASN A 209 -17.22 2.94 -8.43
C ASN A 209 -16.42 1.64 -8.27
N PRO A 210 -15.49 1.55 -7.29
CA PRO A 210 -14.64 0.37 -7.12
C PRO A 210 -15.43 -0.93 -6.89
N LEU A 211 -16.57 -0.85 -6.18
CA LEU A 211 -17.44 -2.01 -5.96
C LEU A 211 -18.11 -2.48 -7.26
N ASP A 212 -18.65 -1.54 -8.04
CA ASP A 212 -19.29 -1.86 -9.33
C ASP A 212 -18.27 -2.44 -10.32
N ARG A 213 -17.03 -1.95 -10.29
CA ARG A 213 -15.91 -2.49 -11.08
C ARG A 213 -15.58 -3.94 -10.71
N ALA A 214 -15.54 -4.25 -9.41
CA ALA A 214 -15.35 -5.61 -8.93
C ALA A 214 -16.47 -6.54 -9.42
N VAL A 215 -17.73 -6.10 -9.28
CA VAL A 215 -18.91 -6.85 -9.76
C VAL A 215 -18.82 -7.08 -11.26
N PHE A 216 -18.52 -6.05 -12.04
CA PHE A 216 -18.37 -6.14 -13.49
C PHE A 216 -17.37 -7.24 -13.90
N TRP A 217 -16.18 -7.26 -13.29
CA TRP A 217 -15.15 -8.24 -13.64
C TRP A 217 -15.51 -9.67 -13.20
N ILE A 218 -16.17 -9.81 -12.05
CA ILE A 218 -16.70 -11.12 -11.60
C ILE A 218 -17.73 -11.63 -12.62
N GLU A 219 -18.71 -10.80 -13.00
CA GLU A 219 -19.72 -11.15 -13.99
C GLU A 219 -19.12 -11.38 -15.38
N PHE A 220 -18.07 -10.63 -15.76
CA PHE A 220 -17.36 -10.83 -17.02
C PHE A 220 -16.78 -12.25 -17.10
N VAL A 221 -16.07 -12.70 -16.06
CA VAL A 221 -15.50 -14.06 -16.02
C VAL A 221 -16.61 -15.12 -16.08
N MET A 222 -17.71 -14.91 -15.34
CA MET A 222 -18.86 -15.83 -15.35
C MET A 222 -19.51 -15.93 -16.74
N ARG A 223 -19.81 -14.78 -17.36
CA ARG A 223 -20.47 -14.71 -18.69
C ARG A 223 -19.63 -15.38 -19.78
N HIS A 224 -18.31 -15.25 -19.73
CA HIS A 224 -17.40 -15.78 -20.74
C HIS A 224 -16.80 -17.15 -20.38
N LYS A 225 -17.20 -17.74 -19.25
CA LYS A 225 -16.68 -19.02 -18.75
C LYS A 225 -15.14 -19.02 -18.59
N GLY A 226 -14.60 -17.89 -18.13
CA GLY A 226 -13.15 -17.65 -17.99
C GLY A 226 -12.68 -16.36 -18.65
N ALA A 227 -11.40 -16.04 -18.52
CA ALA A 227 -10.74 -14.88 -19.12
C ALA A 227 -9.32 -15.21 -19.63
N LYS A 228 -9.12 -16.40 -20.18
CA LYS A 228 -7.80 -16.91 -20.59
C LYS A 228 -7.07 -16.00 -21.58
N HIS A 229 -7.80 -15.26 -22.41
CA HIS A 229 -7.24 -14.30 -23.37
C HIS A 229 -6.61 -13.06 -22.72
N LEU A 230 -6.91 -12.79 -21.43
CA LEU A 230 -6.29 -11.72 -20.65
C LEU A 230 -5.08 -12.19 -19.84
N ARG A 231 -4.87 -13.52 -19.75
CA ARG A 231 -3.76 -14.10 -19.01
C ARG A 231 -2.48 -14.09 -19.84
N PRO A 232 -1.32 -13.78 -19.24
CA PRO A 232 -0.07 -13.87 -19.97
C PRO A 232 0.31 -15.33 -20.24
N LEU A 233 0.83 -15.59 -21.43
CA LEU A 233 1.33 -16.92 -21.83
C LEU A 233 2.56 -17.36 -21.03
N SER A 234 3.24 -16.42 -20.36
CA SER A 234 4.39 -16.71 -19.50
C SER A 234 4.09 -17.70 -18.37
N HIS A 235 2.83 -17.80 -17.94
CA HIS A 235 2.40 -18.80 -16.94
C HIS A 235 2.45 -20.24 -17.45
N ASN A 236 2.55 -20.45 -18.77
CA ASN A 236 2.67 -21.77 -19.37
C ASN A 236 4.15 -22.17 -19.63
N LEU A 237 5.09 -21.26 -19.40
CA LEU A 237 6.52 -21.53 -19.62
C LEU A 237 7.12 -22.28 -18.43
N THR A 238 8.09 -23.15 -18.70
CA THR A 238 8.93 -23.71 -17.65
C THR A 238 9.83 -22.61 -17.07
N TRP A 239 10.33 -22.81 -15.85
CA TRP A 239 11.15 -21.80 -15.17
C TRP A 239 12.39 -21.41 -15.99
N TYR A 240 13.01 -22.33 -16.72
CA TYR A 240 14.20 -22.05 -17.53
C TYR A 240 13.87 -21.35 -18.85
N GLN A 241 12.70 -21.63 -19.46
CA GLN A 241 12.19 -20.88 -20.61
C GLN A 241 11.82 -19.45 -20.22
N TYR A 242 11.18 -19.28 -19.07
CA TYR A 242 10.83 -17.96 -18.54
C TYR A 242 12.08 -17.08 -18.34
N HIS A 243 13.18 -17.66 -17.85
CA HIS A 243 14.47 -16.97 -17.70
C HIS A 243 15.37 -17.06 -18.94
N SER A 244 14.86 -17.56 -20.07
CA SER A 244 15.58 -17.68 -21.36
C SER A 244 16.90 -18.46 -21.28
N LEU A 245 17.05 -19.39 -20.34
CA LEU A 245 18.29 -20.16 -20.16
C LEU A 245 18.57 -21.10 -21.33
N ASP A 246 17.51 -21.60 -21.97
CA ASP A 246 17.57 -22.38 -23.20
C ASP A 246 18.12 -21.55 -24.37
N VAL A 247 17.66 -20.31 -24.53
CA VAL A 247 18.15 -19.37 -25.55
C VAL A 247 19.59 -18.98 -25.28
N ILE A 248 19.93 -18.65 -24.03
CA ILE A 248 21.31 -18.32 -23.64
C ILE A 248 22.24 -19.50 -23.91
N GLY A 249 21.85 -20.72 -23.53
CA GLY A 249 22.60 -21.93 -23.79
C GLY A 249 22.84 -22.17 -25.28
N PHE A 250 21.80 -21.99 -26.10
CA PHE A 250 21.91 -22.09 -27.57
C PHE A 250 22.88 -21.06 -28.15
N LEU A 251 22.79 -19.80 -27.75
CA LEU A 251 23.69 -18.74 -28.23
C LEU A 251 25.15 -19.00 -27.82
N LEU A 252 25.39 -19.46 -26.59
CA LEU A 252 26.73 -19.86 -26.13
C LEU A 252 27.29 -21.02 -26.97
N ALA A 253 26.46 -22.01 -27.33
CA ALA A 253 26.87 -23.12 -28.20
C ALA A 253 27.24 -22.65 -29.61
N CYS A 254 26.50 -21.70 -30.18
CA CYS A 254 26.84 -21.07 -31.47
C CYS A 254 28.20 -20.36 -31.41
N VAL A 255 28.42 -19.52 -30.38
CA VAL A 255 29.69 -18.79 -30.19
C VAL A 255 30.87 -19.75 -30.00
N ALA A 256 30.69 -20.79 -29.18
CA ALA A 256 31.71 -21.82 -28.97
C ALA A 256 32.07 -22.55 -30.27
N THR A 257 31.06 -22.88 -31.08
CA THR A 257 31.24 -23.55 -32.37
C THR A 257 31.98 -22.67 -33.37
N VAL A 258 31.57 -21.40 -33.52
CA VAL A 258 32.26 -20.44 -34.40
C VAL A 258 33.71 -20.25 -33.95
N THR A 259 33.94 -20.06 -32.66
CA THR A 259 35.30 -19.93 -32.09
C THR A 259 36.14 -21.16 -32.39
N PHE A 260 35.60 -22.36 -32.17
CA PHE A 260 36.27 -23.61 -32.47
C PHE A 260 36.63 -23.75 -33.96
N LEU A 261 35.71 -23.42 -34.86
CA LEU A 261 35.95 -23.44 -36.31
C LEU A 261 37.04 -22.45 -36.71
N VAL A 262 37.01 -21.21 -36.21
CA VAL A 262 38.05 -20.20 -36.45
C VAL A 262 39.41 -20.69 -35.96
N LEU A 263 39.49 -21.23 -34.74
CA LEU A 263 40.74 -21.78 -34.20
C LEU A 263 41.27 -22.93 -35.06
N LYS A 264 40.40 -23.84 -35.52
CA LYS A 264 40.77 -24.94 -36.42
C LYS A 264 41.25 -24.43 -37.78
N CYS A 265 40.58 -23.45 -38.37
CA CYS A 265 41.00 -22.79 -39.60
C CYS A 265 42.38 -22.12 -39.45
N CYS A 266 42.58 -21.33 -38.38
CA CYS A 266 43.86 -20.69 -38.08
C CYS A 266 44.99 -21.72 -37.91
N LEU A 267 44.75 -22.80 -37.14
CA LEU A 267 45.72 -23.88 -36.96
C LEU A 267 46.02 -24.61 -38.27
N PHE A 268 45.02 -24.87 -39.11
CA PHE A 268 45.22 -25.50 -40.42
C PHE A 268 46.08 -24.63 -41.35
N VAL A 269 45.78 -23.32 -41.42
CA VAL A 269 46.59 -22.35 -42.18
C VAL A 269 48.02 -22.32 -41.65
N TYR A 270 48.21 -22.24 -40.33
CA TYR A 270 49.53 -22.26 -39.70
C TYR A 270 50.33 -23.53 -40.04
N GLN A 271 49.70 -24.72 -39.96
CA GLN A 271 50.34 -25.98 -40.32
C GLN A 271 50.71 -26.05 -41.81
N LYS A 272 49.89 -25.50 -42.71
CA LYS A 272 50.21 -25.44 -44.14
C LYS A 272 51.38 -24.50 -44.42
N VAL A 273 51.44 -23.33 -43.78
CA VAL A 273 52.56 -22.39 -43.90
C VAL A 273 53.86 -23.03 -43.38
N LEU A 274 53.83 -23.68 -42.21
CA LEU A 274 54.98 -24.41 -41.67
C LEU A 274 55.46 -25.56 -42.56
N LYS A 275 54.54 -26.35 -43.13
CA LYS A 275 54.88 -27.44 -44.06
C LYS A 275 55.47 -26.93 -45.38
N LYS A 276 55.01 -25.77 -45.87
CA LYS A 276 55.56 -25.13 -47.08
C LYS A 276 56.98 -24.59 -46.82
N GLY A 277 57.21 -23.92 -45.69
CA GLY A 277 58.54 -23.42 -45.31
C GLY A 277 59.56 -24.53 -44.96
N LYS A 278 59.12 -25.74 -44.60
CA LYS A 278 60.01 -26.91 -44.49
C LYS A 278 60.40 -27.50 -45.85
N LYS A 279 59.53 -27.42 -46.86
CA LYS A 279 59.81 -27.89 -48.23
C LYS A 279 60.80 -26.97 -48.96
N GLU A 280 60.69 -25.65 -48.79
CA GLU A 280 61.63 -24.67 -49.36
C GLU A 280 63.03 -24.69 -48.72
N LYS A 281 63.21 -25.36 -47.56
CA LYS A 281 64.53 -25.53 -46.91
C LYS A 281 65.20 -26.88 -47.23
N SER A 282 64.54 -27.77 -47.97
CA SER A 282 65.05 -29.09 -48.34
C SER A 282 65.33 -29.26 -49.85
N GLU A 283 65.21 -28.18 -50.62
CA GLU A 283 65.78 -28.01 -51.96
C GLU A 283 67.03 -27.13 -51.85
#